data_AF-A0A6J4SFH0-F1
#
_entry.id   AF-A0A6J4SFH0-F1
#
_cell.length_a   1.000
_cell.length_b   1.000
_cell.length_c   1.000
_cell.angle_alpha   90.00
_cell.angle_beta   90.00
_cell.angle_gamma   90.00
#
_symmetry.space_group_name_H-M   'P 1'
#
loop_
_entity.id
_entity.type
_entity.pdbx_description
1 polymer ?
#
loop_
_entity_poly.entity_id
_entity_poly.type
_entity_poly.pdbx_seq_one_letter_code
_entity_poly.pdbx_strand_id
1 'polypeptide(L)'
;MGAISQKGAEFLIRSRIADAEGGDVDALMELGISYSTGQSGTAVDLIEAHKWFNLAALSGCARGQECRAEISVEMTAREISEAQRQARAWLGSTGYQRRAA
;
A
#
# COMPACT_ATOMS: atom_id res chain seq x y z
N MET A 1 8.51 1.33 -26.97
CA MET A 1 8.08 1.65 -25.59
C MET A 1 8.61 0.53 -24.70
N GLY A 2 9.72 0.78 -24.00
CA GLY A 2 10.51 -0.27 -23.36
C GLY A 2 9.73 -0.97 -22.25
N ALA A 3 9.49 -2.26 -22.42
CA ALA A 3 8.95 -3.10 -21.37
C ALA A 3 9.91 -3.06 -20.18
N ILE A 4 9.54 -2.35 -19.12
CA ILE A 4 10.10 -2.62 -17.81
C ILE A 4 9.82 -4.11 -17.60
N SER A 5 10.88 -4.93 -17.61
CA SER A 5 10.75 -6.37 -17.43
C SER A 5 9.93 -6.62 -16.17
N GLN A 6 8.99 -7.56 -16.20
CA GLN A 6 8.16 -7.92 -15.05
C GLN A 6 9.00 -8.20 -13.78
N LYS A 7 10.26 -8.63 -13.96
CA LYS A 7 11.25 -8.80 -12.90
C LYS A 7 11.73 -7.48 -12.27
N GLY A 8 11.87 -6.41 -13.06
CA GLY A 8 12.22 -5.07 -12.56
C GLY A 8 11.07 -4.41 -11.82
N ALA A 9 9.85 -4.62 -12.32
CA ALA A 9 8.60 -4.27 -11.66
C ALA A 9 8.47 -4.89 -10.26
N GLU A 10 8.66 -6.20 -10.18
CA GLU A 10 8.65 -6.94 -8.91
C GLU A 10 9.74 -6.45 -7.93
N PHE A 11 10.93 -6.11 -8.45
CA PHE A 11 12.01 -5.56 -7.63
C PHE A 11 11.63 -4.22 -6.99
N LEU A 12 10.98 -3.31 -7.73
CA LEU A 12 10.55 -2.02 -7.20
C LEU A 12 9.55 -2.17 -6.06
N ILE A 13 8.55 -3.04 -6.23
CA ILE A 13 7.56 -3.32 -5.18
C ILE A 13 8.25 -3.91 -3.93
N ARG A 14 9.15 -4.88 -4.11
CA ARG A 14 9.89 -5.48 -2.98
C ARG A 14 10.74 -4.44 -2.24
N SER A 15 11.41 -3.54 -2.95
CA SER A 15 12.17 -2.45 -2.33
C SER A 15 11.27 -1.56 -1.49
N ARG A 16 10.09 -1.19 -2.01
CA ARG A 16 9.13 -0.36 -1.28
C ARG A 16 8.54 -1.05 -0.06
N ILE A 17 8.28 -2.36 -0.14
CA ILE A 17 7.85 -3.12 1.04
C ILE A 17 8.92 -3.06 2.13
N ALA A 18 10.19 -3.21 1.79
CA ALA A 18 11.29 -3.12 2.77
C ALA A 18 11.39 -1.73 3.42
N ASP A 19 11.25 -0.66 2.62
CA ASP A 19 11.26 0.72 3.13
C ASP A 19 10.06 0.97 4.06
N ALA A 20 8.87 0.51 3.66
CA ALA A 20 7.65 0.59 4.47
C ALA A 20 7.79 -0.18 5.79
N GLU A 21 8.38 -1.37 5.78
CA GLU A 21 8.73 -2.13 7.00
C GLU A 21 9.69 -1.36 7.92
N GLY A 22 10.55 -0.52 7.33
CA GLY A 22 11.46 0.38 8.02
C GLY A 22 10.80 1.62 8.65
N GLY A 23 9.51 1.87 8.38
CA GLY A 23 8.80 3.04 8.90
C GLY A 23 8.50 4.11 7.85
N ASP A 24 8.90 3.92 6.60
CA ASP A 24 8.77 4.95 5.56
C ASP A 24 7.31 5.12 5.10
N VAL A 25 6.74 6.29 5.39
CA VAL A 25 5.36 6.65 5.02
C VAL A 25 5.23 6.96 3.54
N ASP A 26 6.26 7.48 2.89
CA ASP A 26 6.25 7.71 1.45
C ASP A 26 6.28 6.38 0.69
N ALA A 27 7.00 5.38 1.21
CA ALA A 27 6.96 4.02 0.66
C ALA A 27 5.55 3.40 0.75
N LEU A 28 4.82 3.61 1.84
CA LEU A 28 3.41 3.21 1.95
C LEU A 28 2.54 3.91 0.89
N MET A 29 2.77 5.20 0.64
CA MET A 29 2.05 5.94 -0.40
C MET A 29 2.37 5.43 -1.81
N GLU A 30 3.63 5.18 -2.11
CA GLU A 30 4.08 4.67 -3.41
C GLU A 30 3.52 3.26 -3.71
N LEU A 31 3.43 2.40 -2.69
CA LEU A 31 2.76 1.11 -2.81
C LEU A 31 1.28 1.26 -3.12
N GLY A 32 0.58 2.14 -2.38
CA GLY A 32 -0.84 2.42 -2.61
C GLY A 32 -1.11 2.90 -4.04
N ILE A 33 -0.28 3.82 -4.55
CA ILE A 33 -0.38 4.34 -5.92
C ILE A 33 -0.05 3.24 -6.94
N SER A 34 0.97 2.43 -6.69
CA SER A 34 1.37 1.36 -7.61
C SER A 34 0.23 0.39 -7.83
N TYR A 35 -0.39 -0.09 -6.75
CA TYR A 35 -1.52 -1.02 -6.81
C TYR A 35 -2.82 -0.38 -7.32
N SER A 36 -3.07 0.92 -7.09
CA SER A 36 -4.29 1.57 -7.60
C SER A 36 -4.26 1.83 -9.10
N THR A 37 -3.06 2.04 -9.65
CA THR A 37 -2.88 2.41 -11.06
C THR A 37 -2.33 1.27 -11.93
N GLY A 38 -1.90 0.17 -11.32
CA GLY A 38 -1.16 -0.89 -12.02
C GLY A 38 0.22 -0.41 -12.50
N GLN A 39 0.76 0.65 -11.88
CA GLN A 39 2.12 1.11 -12.16
C GLN A 39 3.12 0.06 -11.68
N SER A 40 4.37 0.22 -12.13
CA SER A 40 5.46 -0.69 -11.75
C SER A 40 5.16 -2.15 -12.10
N GLY A 41 4.45 -2.39 -13.21
CA GLY A 41 4.14 -3.73 -13.74
C GLY A 41 3.23 -4.58 -12.85
N THR A 42 2.52 -3.95 -11.90
CA THR A 42 1.50 -4.60 -11.08
C THR A 42 0.15 -4.62 -11.79
N ALA A 43 -0.70 -5.59 -11.48
CA ALA A 43 -2.11 -5.49 -11.82
C ALA A 43 -2.78 -4.48 -10.86
N VAL A 44 -3.83 -3.81 -11.34
CA VAL A 44 -4.66 -2.98 -10.46
C VAL A 44 -5.28 -3.88 -9.39
N ASP A 45 -5.02 -3.57 -8.13
CA ASP A 45 -5.54 -4.27 -6.96
C ASP A 45 -5.95 -3.25 -5.89
N LEU A 46 -7.26 -2.97 -5.82
CA LEU A 46 -7.80 -1.98 -4.89
C LEU A 46 -7.73 -2.45 -3.43
N ILE A 47 -7.65 -3.75 -3.16
CA ILE A 47 -7.50 -4.28 -1.80
C ILE A 47 -6.10 -3.94 -1.30
N GLU A 48 -5.05 -4.24 -2.08
CA GLU A 48 -3.68 -3.87 -1.72
C GLU A 48 -3.52 -2.34 -1.67
N ALA A 49 -4.05 -1.59 -2.65
CA ALA A 49 -3.98 -0.13 -2.63
C ALA A 49 -4.61 0.46 -1.35
N HIS A 50 -5.81 0.02 -0.99
CA HIS A 50 -6.50 0.49 0.21
C HIS A 50 -5.73 0.12 1.49
N LYS A 51 -5.17 -1.07 1.56
CA LYS A 51 -4.32 -1.49 2.69
C LYS A 51 -3.16 -0.52 2.88
N TRP A 52 -2.40 -0.20 1.82
CA TRP A 52 -1.24 0.67 1.91
C TRP A 52 -1.61 2.13 2.25
N PHE A 53 -2.65 2.67 1.63
CA PHE A 53 -3.15 4.00 2.00
C PHE A 53 -3.70 4.06 3.42
N ASN A 54 -4.32 2.98 3.90
CA ASN A 54 -4.77 2.88 5.30
C ASN A 54 -3.59 2.89 6.28
N LEU A 55 -2.49 2.23 5.96
CA LEU A 55 -1.27 2.25 6.78
C LEU A 55 -0.63 3.66 6.78
N ALA A 56 -0.57 4.33 5.62
CA ALA A 56 -0.09 5.70 5.53
C ALA A 56 -0.97 6.66 6.36
N ALA A 57 -2.31 6.52 6.27
CA ALA A 57 -3.26 7.32 7.05
C ALA A 57 -3.08 7.11 8.56
N LEU A 58 -2.90 5.87 9.01
CA LEU A 58 -2.62 5.55 10.42
C LEU A 58 -1.31 6.16 10.93
N SER A 59 -0.40 6.49 10.02
CA SER A 59 0.88 7.14 10.32
C SER A 59 0.82 8.67 10.21
N GLY A 60 -0.39 9.24 10.11
CA GLY A 60 -0.62 10.68 10.05
C GLY A 60 -0.56 11.29 8.63
N CYS A 61 -0.47 10.47 7.58
CA CYS A 61 -0.48 10.98 6.21
C CYS A 61 -1.90 11.38 5.77
N ALA A 62 -2.16 12.69 5.69
CA ALA A 62 -3.44 13.22 5.21
C ALA A 62 -3.77 12.76 3.78
N ARG A 63 -2.76 12.75 2.90
CA ARG A 63 -2.90 12.26 1.52
C ARG A 63 -3.26 10.77 1.48
N GLY A 64 -2.73 9.97 2.40
CA GLY A 64 -3.11 8.56 2.56
C GLY A 64 -4.58 8.41 2.97
N GLN A 65 -5.07 9.27 3.86
CA GLN A 65 -6.49 9.29 4.24
C GLN A 65 -7.39 9.64 3.05
N GLU A 66 -7.02 10.65 2.27
CA GLU A 66 -7.75 11.08 1.07
C GLU A 66 -7.79 9.98 0.02
N CYS A 67 -6.63 9.44 -0.39
CA CYS A 67 -6.57 8.38 -1.39
C CYS A 67 -7.31 7.12 -0.96
N ARG A 68 -7.25 6.74 0.33
CA ARG A 68 -8.04 5.63 0.87
C ARG A 68 -9.54 5.86 0.71
N ALA A 69 -10.01 7.07 1.04
CA ALA A 69 -11.42 7.41 0.93
C ALA A 69 -11.88 7.44 -0.54
N GLU A 70 -11.05 7.99 -1.42
CA GLU A 70 -11.29 8.05 -2.86
C GLU A 70 -11.48 6.66 -3.45
N ILE A 71 -10.53 5.73 -3.27
CA ILE A 71 -10.66 4.41 -3.90
C ILE A 71 -11.73 3.53 -3.25
N SER A 72 -12.13 3.83 -1.99
CA SER A 72 -13.18 3.07 -1.30
C SER A 72 -14.54 3.19 -1.98
N VAL A 73 -14.75 4.21 -2.82
CA VAL A 73 -16.03 4.40 -3.54
C VAL A 73 -16.25 3.32 -4.61
N GLU A 74 -15.17 2.73 -5.12
CA GLU A 74 -15.19 1.67 -6.14
C GLU A 74 -15.12 0.26 -5.54
N MET A 75 -15.05 0.15 -4.21
CA MET A 75 -14.87 -1.12 -3.50
C MET A 75 -16.15 -1.56 -2.81
N THR A 76 -16.36 -2.87 -2.75
CA THR A 76 -17.39 -3.47 -1.91
C THR A 76 -16.99 -3.46 -0.44
N ALA A 77 -17.98 -3.53 0.45
CA ALA A 77 -17.74 -3.66 1.90
C ALA A 77 -16.87 -4.89 2.26
N ARG A 78 -16.96 -5.97 1.47
CA ARG A 78 -16.14 -7.18 1.67
C ARG A 78 -14.68 -6.92 1.34
N GLU A 79 -14.40 -6.22 0.25
CA GLU A 79 -13.04 -5.85 -0.16
C GLU A 79 -12.41 -4.85 0.81
N ILE A 80 -13.17 -3.84 1.26
CA ILE A 80 -12.71 -2.89 2.30
C ILE A 80 -12.38 -3.66 3.59
N SER A 81 -13.24 -4.59 4.00
CA SER A 81 -13.00 -5.41 5.19
C SER A 81 -11.73 -6.27 5.05
N GLU A 82 -11.47 -6.83 3.86
CA GLU A 82 -10.25 -7.57 3.57
C GLU A 82 -9.01 -6.67 3.60
N ALA A 83 -9.03 -5.52 2.94
CA ALA A 83 -7.91 -4.56 2.96
C ALA A 83 -7.55 -4.14 4.38
N GLN A 84 -8.55 -3.87 5.21
CA GLN A 84 -8.36 -3.55 6.62
C GLN A 84 -7.82 -4.74 7.44
N ARG A 85 -8.25 -5.98 7.15
CA ARG A 85 -7.68 -7.18 7.77
C ARG A 85 -6.20 -7.31 7.43
N GLN A 86 -5.84 -7.15 6.15
CA GLN A 86 -4.45 -7.23 5.70
C GLN A 86 -3.58 -6.15 6.32
N ALA A 87 -4.08 -4.90 6.43
CA ALA A 87 -3.36 -3.82 7.09
C ALA A 87 -3.07 -4.14 8.58
N ARG A 88 -4.07 -4.67 9.31
CA ARG A 88 -3.88 -5.10 10.70
C ARG A 88 -2.89 -6.26 10.82
N ALA A 89 -3.00 -7.24 9.94
CA ALA A 89 -2.07 -8.37 9.90
C ALA A 89 -0.63 -7.90 9.64
N TRP A 90 -0.45 -6.97 8.70
CA TRP A 90 0.83 -6.37 8.40
C TRP A 90 1.43 -5.71 9.64
N LEU A 91 0.70 -4.82 10.33
CA LEU A 91 1.14 -4.17 11.56
C LEU A 91 1.49 -5.14 12.70
N GLY A 92 0.81 -6.30 12.77
CA GLY A 92 1.11 -7.34 13.77
C GLY A 92 2.34 -8.18 13.42
N SER A 93 2.59 -8.37 12.12
CA SER A 93 3.73 -9.15 11.61
C SER A 93 5.02 -8.34 11.51
N THR A 94 4.90 -7.04 11.21
CA THR A 94 6.03 -6.14 11.08
C THR A 94 6.26 -5.44 12.43
N GLY A 95 7.52 -5.22 12.79
CA GLY A 95 7.85 -4.41 13.98
C GLY A 95 7.48 -2.93 13.83
N TYR A 96 6.68 -2.56 12.83
CA TYR A 96 6.39 -1.19 12.41
C TYR A 96 5.88 -0.32 13.57
N GLN A 97 4.93 -0.82 14.35
CA GLN A 97 4.38 -0.07 15.49
C GLN A 97 5.35 0.05 16.69
N ARG A 98 6.35 -0.84 16.80
CA ARG A 98 7.35 -0.79 17.89
C ARG A 98 8.44 0.25 17.66
N ARG A 99 8.55 0.81 16.45
CA ARG A 99 9.63 1.74 16.04
C ARG A 99 9.18 3.18 15.82
N ALA A 100 7.87 3.41 15.70
CA ALA A 100 7.29 4.74 15.49
C ALA A 100 6.92 5.47 16.80
N ALA A 101 7.39 4.99 17.96
CA ALA A 101 7.10 5.53 19.29
C ALA A 101 8.37 6.04 19.99
#